data_AF-A0A2D6TP58-F1
#
_entry.id   AF-A0A2D6TP58-F1
#
_cell.length_a   1.000
_cell.length_b   1.000
_cell.length_c   1.000
_cell.angle_alpha   90.00
_cell.angle_beta   90.00
_cell.angle_gamma   90.00
#
_symmetry.space_group_name_H-M   'P 1'
#
loop_
_entity.id
_entity.type
_entity.pdbx_description
1 polymer ?
#
loop_
_entity_poly.entity_id
_entity_poly.type
_entity_poly.pdbx_seq_one_letter_code
_entity_poly.pdbx_strand_id
1 'polypeptide(L)'
;PISYGHTIIIPKDHIPSSDKMPNEAQLLADEISKKIKTELNPKDVIISSSNLFGHEIINVLPIYKDENINSKRYQAKPKELQELQKKLMKKIESKIIEEPKEEINEKNTWLPKRIP
;
A
#
# COMPACT_ATOMS: atom_id res chain seq x y z
N PRO A 1 17.48 5.03 1.33
CA PRO A 1 16.69 5.20 0.07
C PRO A 1 17.52 5.94 -0.97
N ILE A 2 17.17 5.82 -2.26
CA ILE A 2 17.82 6.59 -3.33
C ILE A 2 17.26 8.02 -3.33
N SER A 3 15.93 8.14 -3.34
CA SER A 3 15.21 9.41 -3.24
C SER A 3 14.09 9.35 -2.19
N TYR A 4 13.50 10.50 -1.86
CA TYR A 4 12.39 10.59 -0.91
C TYR A 4 11.13 9.93 -1.49
N GLY A 5 10.60 8.93 -0.80
CA GLY A 5 9.49 8.10 -1.32
C GLY A 5 9.90 6.91 -2.18
N HIS A 6 11.21 6.63 -2.32
CA HIS A 6 11.67 5.41 -3.01
C HIS A 6 11.06 4.16 -2.35
N THR A 7 10.28 3.42 -3.13
CA THR A 7 9.50 2.28 -2.67
C THR A 7 9.90 1.02 -3.42
N ILE A 8 9.94 -0.10 -2.72
CA ILE A 8 10.23 -1.42 -3.29
C ILE A 8 8.98 -2.29 -3.08
N ILE A 9 8.55 -2.94 -4.15
CA ILE A 9 7.48 -3.93 -4.13
C ILE A 9 8.15 -5.29 -4.25
N ILE A 10 7.88 -6.13 -3.25
CA ILE A 10 8.41 -7.49 -3.16
C ILE A 10 7.21 -8.44 -3.21
N PRO A 11 7.09 -9.25 -4.27
CA PRO A 11 6.11 -10.34 -4.31
C PRO A 11 6.31 -11.27 -3.12
N LYS A 12 5.21 -11.79 -2.56
CA LYS A 12 5.29 -12.75 -1.44
C LYS A 12 5.86 -14.09 -1.90
N ASP A 13 5.55 -14.49 -3.13
CA ASP A 13 6.06 -15.71 -3.74
C ASP A 13 7.50 -15.48 -4.25
N HIS A 14 8.32 -16.54 -4.20
CA HIS A 14 9.68 -16.48 -4.74
C HIS A 14 9.63 -16.47 -6.28
N ILE A 15 9.89 -15.31 -6.88
CA ILE A 15 9.88 -15.14 -8.33
C ILE A 15 11.31 -14.96 -8.83
N PRO A 16 11.83 -15.92 -9.64
CA PRO A 16 13.23 -15.89 -10.08
C PRO A 16 13.49 -14.96 -11.28
N SER A 17 12.46 -14.56 -12.02
CA SER A 17 12.60 -13.73 -13.23
C SER A 17 11.42 -12.79 -13.47
N SER A 18 11.66 -11.69 -14.18
CA SER A 18 10.66 -10.66 -14.53
C SER A 18 9.44 -11.20 -15.28
N ASP A 19 9.64 -12.19 -16.14
CA ASP A 19 8.56 -12.73 -16.98
C ASP A 19 7.48 -13.45 -16.16
N LYS A 20 7.80 -13.83 -14.92
CA LYS A 20 6.89 -14.48 -13.98
C LYS A 20 6.29 -13.49 -12.98
N MET A 21 6.53 -12.18 -13.16
CA MET A 21 5.99 -11.16 -12.27
C MET A 21 4.46 -11.12 -12.38
N PRO A 22 3.71 -11.24 -11.27
CA PRO A 22 2.26 -11.15 -11.28
C PRO A 22 1.82 -9.75 -11.73
N ASN A 23 0.75 -9.72 -12.53
CA ASN A 23 0.16 -8.47 -13.02
C ASN A 23 -0.27 -7.55 -11.86
N GLU A 24 -0.68 -8.14 -10.74
CA GLU A 24 -1.05 -7.44 -9.52
C GLU A 24 0.10 -6.61 -8.95
N ALA A 25 1.35 -7.07 -9.08
CA ALA A 25 2.51 -6.32 -8.63
C ALA A 25 2.74 -5.07 -9.50
N GLN A 26 2.54 -5.19 -10.82
CA GLN A 26 2.63 -4.06 -11.74
C GLN A 26 1.49 -3.05 -11.49
N LEU A 27 0.26 -3.52 -11.30
CA LEU A 27 -0.87 -2.66 -10.94
C LEU A 27 -0.62 -1.92 -9.63
N LEU A 28 -0.07 -2.60 -8.62
CA LEU A 28 0.31 -1.98 -7.36
C LEU A 28 1.41 -0.92 -7.56
N ALA A 29 2.38 -1.17 -8.44
CA ALA A 29 3.41 -0.20 -8.79
C ALA A 29 2.83 1.08 -9.41
N ASP A 30 1.85 0.93 -10.30
CA ASP A 30 1.17 2.05 -10.93
C ASP A 30 0.32 2.84 -9.93
N GLU A 31 -0.39 2.17 -9.02
CA GLU A 31 -1.14 2.81 -7.94
C GLU A 31 -0.22 3.60 -7.00
N ILE A 32 0.89 3.00 -6.59
CA ILE A 32 1.89 3.65 -5.72
C ILE A 32 2.53 4.84 -6.45
N SER A 33 2.87 4.69 -7.73
CA SER A 33 3.42 5.78 -8.54
C SER A 33 2.49 6.99 -8.60
N LYS A 34 1.19 6.76 -8.85
CA LYS A 34 0.17 7.82 -8.81
C LYS A 34 0.10 8.47 -7.44
N LYS A 35 0.08 7.68 -6.36
CA LYS A 35 0.02 8.21 -5.00
C LYS A 35 1.25 9.04 -4.64
N ILE A 36 2.44 8.60 -5.02
CA ILE A 36 3.66 9.36 -4.81
C ILE A 36 3.62 10.67 -5.62
N LYS A 37 3.14 10.63 -6.86
CA LYS A 37 2.94 11.85 -7.68
C LYS A 37 2.01 12.85 -6.99
N THR A 38 0.92 12.40 -6.37
CA THR A 38 -0.05 13.29 -5.71
C THR A 38 0.39 13.79 -4.34
N GLU A 39 1.06 12.97 -3.53
CA GLU A 39 1.39 13.30 -2.14
C GLU A 39 2.76 13.98 -1.99
N LEU A 40 3.71 13.68 -2.88
CA LEU A 40 5.10 14.11 -2.75
C LEU A 40 5.56 15.05 -3.89
N ASN A 41 4.76 15.20 -4.94
CA ASN A 41 5.02 16.09 -6.08
C ASN A 41 6.45 16.01 -6.66
N PRO A 42 6.99 14.81 -6.96
CA PRO A 42 8.24 14.68 -7.71
C PRO A 42 8.10 15.21 -9.14
N LYS A 43 9.22 15.46 -9.82
CA LYS A 43 9.23 15.80 -11.25
C LYS A 43 8.73 14.63 -12.09
N ASP A 44 9.19 13.42 -11.77
CA ASP A 44 8.71 12.19 -12.39
C ASP A 44 8.84 11.00 -11.44
N VAL A 45 8.31 9.84 -11.82
CA VAL A 45 8.45 8.58 -11.10
C VAL A 45 8.77 7.48 -12.10
N ILE A 46 9.93 6.85 -11.92
CA ILE A 46 10.37 5.71 -12.73
C ILE A 46 10.00 4.41 -12.02
N ILE A 47 9.38 3.49 -12.76
CA ILE A 47 9.16 2.11 -12.33
C ILE A 47 10.17 1.22 -13.05
N SER A 48 10.93 0.42 -12.30
CA SER A 48 11.96 -0.46 -12.86
C SER A 48 12.05 -1.77 -12.08
N SER A 49 12.13 -2.89 -12.80
CA SER A 49 12.36 -4.19 -12.18
C SER A 49 13.85 -4.40 -11.94
N SER A 50 14.18 -5.11 -10.86
CA SER A 50 15.55 -5.53 -10.58
C SER A 50 15.55 -6.87 -9.85
N ASN A 51 16.61 -7.64 -10.02
CA ASN A 51 16.81 -8.87 -9.26
C ASN A 51 17.66 -8.59 -8.01
N LEU A 52 17.12 -8.91 -6.84
CA LEU A 52 17.81 -8.78 -5.56
C LEU A 52 17.79 -10.14 -4.84
N PHE A 53 18.98 -10.72 -4.63
CA PHE A 53 19.14 -12.04 -4.00
C PHE A 53 18.32 -13.16 -4.68
N GLY A 54 18.28 -13.17 -6.01
CA GLY A 54 17.53 -14.18 -6.78
C GLY A 54 16.02 -13.96 -6.79
N HIS A 55 15.54 -12.86 -6.19
CA HIS A 55 14.13 -12.46 -6.21
C HIS A 55 13.94 -11.25 -7.10
N GLU A 56 12.93 -11.33 -7.97
CA GLU A 56 12.52 -10.18 -8.75
C GLU A 56 11.72 -9.19 -7.88
N ILE A 57 12.12 -7.92 -7.91
CA ILE A 57 11.46 -6.82 -7.21
C ILE A 57 11.15 -5.70 -8.17
N ILE A 58 10.13 -4.89 -7.85
CA ILE A 58 9.81 -3.67 -8.60
C ILE A 58 10.20 -2.46 -7.75
N ASN A 59 11.06 -1.60 -8.30
CA ASN A 59 11.43 -0.32 -7.72
C ASN A 59 10.53 0.77 -8.28
N VAL A 60 9.94 1.57 -7.40
CA VAL A 60 9.22 2.80 -7.73
C VAL A 60 10.05 3.97 -7.21
N LEU A 61 10.74 4.66 -8.12
CA LEU A 61 11.74 5.68 -7.84
C LEU A 61 11.25 7.08 -8.23
N PRO A 62 10.89 7.94 -7.25
CA PRO A 62 10.60 9.34 -7.51
C PRO A 62 11.86 10.13 -7.87
N ILE A 63 11.78 10.99 -8.88
CA ILE A 63 12.86 11.87 -9.33
C ILE A 63 12.50 13.31 -8.96
N TYR A 64 13.36 13.97 -8.19
CA TYR A 64 13.20 15.39 -7.81
C TYR A 64 14.22 16.27 -8.50
N LYS A 65 15.42 15.73 -8.74
CA LYS A 65 16.51 16.41 -9.44
C LYS A 65 16.87 15.58 -10.66
N ASP A 66 17.84 14.68 -10.47
CA ASP A 66 18.48 13.87 -11.51
C ASP A 66 18.77 12.45 -10.98
N GLU A 67 18.00 11.99 -9.98
CA GLU A 67 18.19 10.67 -9.36
C GLU A 67 17.94 9.52 -10.36
N ASN A 68 18.73 8.47 -10.25
CA ASN A 68 18.62 7.23 -11.02
C ASN A 68 18.91 6.00 -10.14
N ILE A 69 18.75 4.80 -10.68
CA ILE A 69 18.92 3.55 -9.92
C ILE A 69 20.33 3.36 -9.31
N ASN A 70 21.35 3.97 -9.94
CA ASN A 70 22.74 3.92 -9.52
C ASN A 70 23.14 5.10 -8.63
N SER A 71 22.21 5.99 -8.31
CA SER A 71 22.48 7.15 -7.48
C SER A 71 22.81 6.75 -6.05
N LYS A 72 23.61 7.58 -5.38
CA LYS A 72 24.06 7.32 -4.01
C LYS A 72 22.84 7.16 -3.10
N ARG A 73 22.84 6.09 -2.32
CA ARG A 73 21.81 5.85 -1.30
C ARG A 73 22.16 6.64 -0.04
N TYR A 74 21.14 7.20 0.59
CA TYR A 74 21.25 7.89 1.87
C TYR A 74 20.41 7.18 2.92
N GLN A 75 20.86 7.24 4.17
CA GLN A 75 20.09 6.77 5.31
C GLN A 75 19.17 7.89 5.78
N ALA A 76 17.86 7.66 5.72
CA ALA A 76 16.87 8.60 6.22
C ALA A 76 16.74 8.47 7.74
N LYS A 77 16.36 9.56 8.43
CA LYS A 77 16.14 9.50 9.88
C LYS A 77 14.87 8.70 10.19
N PRO A 78 14.80 7.99 11.34
CA PRO A 78 13.60 7.22 11.70
C PRO A 78 12.31 8.06 11.71
N LYS A 79 12.37 9.29 12.21
CA LYS A 79 11.23 10.22 12.25
C LYS A 79 10.71 10.57 10.85
N GLU A 80 11.62 10.84 9.92
CA GLU A 80 11.27 11.17 8.52
C GLU A 80 10.58 9.98 7.84
N LEU A 81 11.05 8.75 8.11
CA LEU A 81 10.45 7.53 7.57
C LEU A 81 9.02 7.30 8.12
N GLN A 82 8.79 7.57 9.41
CA GLN A 82 7.46 7.46 10.01
C GLN A 82 6.48 8.48 9.43
N GLU A 83 6.91 9.72 9.24
CA GLU A 83 6.09 10.76 8.62
C GLU A 83 5.75 10.42 7.16
N LEU A 84 6.74 9.93 6.40
CA LEU A 84 6.55 9.47 5.03
C LEU A 84 5.57 8.29 4.97
N GLN A 85 5.71 7.30 5.86
CA GLN A 85 4.80 6.17 5.94
C GLN A 85 3.36 6.64 6.19
N LYS A 86 3.16 7.58 7.12
CA LYS A 86 1.82 8.13 7.44
C LYS A 86 1.18 8.80 6.22
N LYS A 87 1.95 9.50 5.39
CA LYS A 87 1.45 10.12 4.14
C LYS A 87 1.09 9.08 3.09
N LEU A 88 1.93 8.06 2.90
CA LEU A 88 1.76 7.07 1.83
C LEU A 88 0.86 5.89 2.21
N MET A 89 0.57 5.65 3.48
CA MET A 89 -0.30 4.55 3.90
C MET A 89 -1.74 4.81 3.46
N LYS A 90 -2.42 3.79 2.93
CA LYS A 90 -3.86 3.86 2.64
C LYS A 90 -4.58 3.80 3.99
N LYS A 91 -5.44 4.78 4.29
CA LYS A 91 -6.34 4.65 5.44
C LYS A 91 -7.22 3.44 5.19
N ILE A 92 -7.11 2.43 6.05
CA ILE A 92 -8.07 1.34 6.06
C ILE A 92 -9.34 1.95 6.64
N GLU A 93 -10.28 2.30 5.79
CA GLU A 93 -11.65 2.53 6.23
C GLU A 93 -12.13 1.19 6.77
N SER A 94 -12.21 1.07 8.11
CA SER A 94 -12.88 -0.06 8.73
C SER A 94 -14.29 -0.07 8.18
N LYS A 95 -14.62 -1.04 7.32
CA LYS A 95 -16.01 -1.34 6.98
C LYS A 95 -16.70 -1.63 8.31
N ILE A 96 -17.53 -0.71 8.79
CA ILE A 96 -18.47 -1.00 9.85
C ILE A 96 -19.36 -2.08 9.25
N ILE A 97 -19.15 -3.33 9.65
CA ILE A 97 -20.10 -4.39 9.36
C ILE A 97 -21.30 -4.02 10.22
N GLU A 98 -22.36 -3.48 9.62
CA GLU A 98 -23.63 -3.37 10.31
C GLU A 98 -24.04 -4.81 10.68
N GLU A 99 -23.99 -5.14 11.96
CA GLU A 99 -24.58 -6.38 12.44
C GLU A 99 -26.05 -6.39 12.01
N PRO A 100 -26.54 -7.48 11.39
CA PRO A 100 -27.95 -7.56 11.05
C PRO A 100 -28.75 -7.40 12.34
N LYS A 101 -29.48 -6.30 12.46
CA LYS A 101 -30.39 -6.07 13.59
C LYS A 101 -31.41 -7.20 13.57
N GLU A 102 -31.43 -8.05 14.60
CA GLU A 102 -32.50 -9.03 14.75
C GLU A 102 -33.84 -8.27 14.83
N GLU A 103 -34.77 -8.59 13.91
CA GLU A 103 -36.13 -8.05 13.97
C GLU A 103 -36.84 -8.63 15.20
N ILE A 104 -37.17 -7.76 16.15
CA ILE A 104 -37.98 -8.10 17.33
C ILE A 104 -39.41 -8.40 16.84
N ASN A 105 -39.71 -9.67 16.63
CA ASN A 105 -41.04 -10.16 16.26
C ASN A 105 -41.75 -10.79 17.48
N GLU A 106 -43.09 -10.89 17.44
CA GLU A 106 -43.91 -11.48 18.52
C GLU A 106 -43.44 -12.87 18.96
N LYS A 107 -42.79 -13.63 18.06
CA LYS A 107 -42.22 -14.96 18.35
C LYS A 107 -40.94 -14.92 19.20
N ASN A 108 -40.19 -13.82 19.15
CA ASN A 108 -38.91 -13.63 19.85
C ASN A 108 -39.04 -12.64 21.03
N THR A 109 -40.25 -12.17 21.33
CA THR A 109 -40.50 -11.19 22.39
C THR A 109 -41.34 -11.83 23.49
N TRP A 110 -40.73 -12.16 24.63
CA TRP A 110 -41.48 -12.61 25.81
C TRP A 110 -42.04 -11.38 26.55
N LEU A 111 -43.32 -11.06 26.33
CA LEU A 111 -44.07 -10.19 27.24
C LEU A 111 -45.03 -11.04 28.09
N PRO A 112 -45.00 -10.92 29.45
CA PRO A 112 -45.99 -11.60 30.28
C PRO A 112 -47.39 -11.06 29.99
N LYS A 113 -48.38 -11.95 29.88
CA LYS A 113 -49.79 -11.57 29.70
C LYS A 113 -50.25 -10.74 30.90
N ARG A 114 -50.75 -9.53 30.65
CA ARG A 114 -51.41 -8.74 31.69
C ARG A 114 -52.73 -9.42 32.08
N ILE A 115 -52.93 -9.58 33.39
CA ILE A 115 -54.17 -10.05 34.00
C ILE A 115 -55.10 -8.84 34.15
N PRO A 116 -56.40 -8.93 33.84
CA PRO A 116 -57.36 -7.82 33.92
C PRO A 116 -57.58 -7.32 35.35
#